data_AF-A0A562ZVB1-F1
#
_entry.id   AF-A0A562ZVB1-F1
#
_cell.length_a   1.000
_cell.length_b   1.000
_cell.length_c   1.000
_cell.angle_alpha   90.00
_cell.angle_beta   90.00
_cell.angle_gamma   90.00
#
_symmetry.space_group_name_H-M   'P 1'
#
loop_
_entity.id
_entity.type
_entity.pdbx_description
1 polymer ?
#
loop_
_entity_poly.entity_id
_entity_poly.type
_entity_poly.pdbx_seq_one_letter_code
_entity_poly.pdbx_strand_id
1 'polypeptide(L)'
;MPREPDQHQILAFALYELRLLLAGHLGPDSGSEPAVRAAAHLAYALHNQALAVLEGKSFDRAQALRAIAAVDERFGENFMQQLSEAMNRAV
;
A
#
# COMPACT_ATOMS: atom_id res chain seq x y z
N MET A 1 0.98 -9.30 -29.60
CA MET A 1 -0.14 -9.50 -28.66
C MET A 1 0.22 -8.80 -27.35
N PRO A 2 -0.71 -8.11 -26.67
CA PRO A 2 -0.41 -7.55 -25.37
C PRO A 2 -0.05 -8.69 -24.41
N ARG A 3 0.97 -8.49 -23.59
CA ARG A 3 1.38 -9.44 -22.55
C ARG A 3 0.26 -9.52 -21.50
N GLU A 4 -0.15 -10.73 -21.12
CA GLU A 4 -1.04 -10.92 -19.97
C GLU A 4 -0.28 -10.62 -18.66
N PRO A 5 -0.88 -9.85 -17.73
CA PRO A 5 -0.26 -9.55 -16.45
C PRO A 5 -0.29 -10.78 -15.54
N ASP A 6 0.78 -10.98 -14.77
CA ASP A 6 0.77 -11.98 -13.70
C ASP A 6 0.01 -11.49 -12.45
N GLN A 7 -0.22 -12.39 -11.49
CA GLN A 7 -0.94 -12.08 -10.26
C GLN A 7 -0.36 -10.89 -9.47
N HIS A 8 0.97 -10.73 -9.44
CA HIS A 8 1.60 -9.63 -8.72
C HIS A 8 1.39 -8.31 -9.46
N GLN A 9 1.45 -8.33 -10.78
CA GLN A 9 1.17 -7.16 -11.62
C GLN A 9 -0.29 -6.70 -11.47
N ILE A 10 -1.24 -7.62 -11.36
CA ILE A 10 -2.66 -7.28 -11.11
C ILE A 10 -2.83 -6.60 -9.74
N LEU A 11 -2.26 -7.17 -8.67
CA LEU A 11 -2.35 -6.61 -7.32
C LEU A 11 -1.62 -5.27 -7.20
N ALA A 12 -0.44 -5.15 -7.82
CA ALA A 12 0.31 -3.92 -7.87
C ALA A 12 -0.45 -2.82 -8.62
N PHE A 13 -1.10 -3.15 -9.74
CA PHE A 13 -1.96 -2.21 -10.46
C PHE A 13 -3.09 -1.68 -9.57
N ALA A 14 -3.81 -2.58 -8.89
CA ALA A 14 -4.88 -2.17 -7.98
C ALA A 14 -4.39 -1.23 -6.88
N LEU A 15 -3.24 -1.52 -6.27
CA LEU A 15 -2.66 -0.68 -5.23
C LEU A 15 -2.19 0.69 -5.76
N TYR A 16 -1.60 0.72 -6.95
CA TYR A 16 -1.18 1.94 -7.61
C TYR A 16 -2.38 2.85 -7.95
N GLU A 17 -3.47 2.27 -8.47
CA GLU A 17 -4.72 2.99 -8.75
C GLU A 17 -5.37 3.51 -7.47
N LEU A 18 -5.42 2.71 -6.40
CA LEU A 18 -5.91 3.17 -5.10
C LEU A 18 -5.13 4.38 -4.58
N ARG A 19 -3.81 4.42 -4.76
CA ARG A 19 -3.01 5.61 -4.43
C ARG A 19 -3.45 6.84 -5.23
N LEU A 20 -3.76 6.68 -6.52
CA LEU A 20 -4.19 7.81 -7.36
C LEU A 20 -5.56 8.33 -6.92
N LEU A 21 -6.52 7.43 -6.74
CA LEU A 21 -7.88 7.76 -6.31
C LEU A 21 -7.90 8.39 -4.92
N LEU A 22 -7.01 7.95 -4.02
CA LEU A 22 -6.95 8.43 -2.65
C LEU A 22 -6.04 9.66 -2.44
N ALA A 23 -5.40 10.17 -3.50
CA ALA A 23 -4.39 11.24 -3.37
C ALA A 23 -4.93 12.51 -2.68
N GLY A 24 -6.20 12.85 -2.90
CA GLY A 24 -6.86 14.00 -2.28
C GLY A 24 -7.15 13.84 -0.78
N HIS A 25 -7.01 12.64 -0.24
CA HIS A 25 -7.29 12.33 1.17
C HIS A 25 -6.03 12.33 2.04
N LEU A 26 -4.85 12.59 1.46
CA LEU A 26 -3.59 12.64 2.19
C LEU A 26 -3.49 13.89 3.08
N GLY A 27 -2.88 13.70 4.24
CA GLY A 27 -2.56 14.79 5.17
C GLY A 27 -3.64 15.01 6.23
N PRO A 28 -3.28 15.69 7.33
CA PRO A 28 -4.17 15.85 8.49
C PRO A 28 -5.38 16.75 8.20
N ASP A 29 -5.27 17.67 7.24
CA ASP A 29 -6.29 18.68 6.94
C ASP A 29 -7.23 18.28 5.79
N SER A 30 -7.17 17.04 5.31
CA SER A 30 -7.96 16.59 4.15
C SER A 30 -9.48 16.55 4.40
N GLY A 31 -9.95 16.88 5.61
CA GLY A 31 -11.36 16.83 6.03
C GLY A 31 -12.00 15.44 5.94
N SER A 32 -11.21 14.43 5.58
CA SER A 32 -11.65 13.09 5.24
C SER A 32 -11.82 12.25 6.50
N GLU A 33 -12.68 11.24 6.46
CA GLU A 33 -12.83 10.33 7.60
C GLU A 33 -11.50 9.63 7.94
N PRO A 34 -11.23 9.33 9.23
CA PRO A 34 -9.97 8.72 9.65
C PRO A 34 -9.61 7.46 8.86
N ALA A 35 -10.59 6.57 8.61
CA ALA A 35 -10.37 5.34 7.86
C ALA A 35 -9.95 5.59 6.39
N VAL A 36 -10.50 6.62 5.75
CA VAL A 36 -10.14 7.00 4.37
C VAL A 36 -8.72 7.56 4.34
N ARG A 37 -8.33 8.36 5.34
CA ARG A 37 -6.95 8.85 5.46
C ARG A 37 -5.97 7.71 5.71
N ALA A 38 -6.31 6.76 6.58
CA ALA A 38 -5.49 5.58 6.85
C ALA A 38 -5.22 4.79 5.56
N ALA A 39 -6.28 4.52 4.78
CA ALA A 39 -6.18 3.87 3.48
C ALA A 39 -5.30 4.67 2.51
N ALA A 40 -5.46 6.00 2.45
CA ALA A 40 -4.66 6.87 1.60
C ALA A 40 -3.17 6.81 1.96
N HIS A 41 -2.84 6.85 3.25
CA HIS A 41 -1.46 6.77 3.73
C HIS A 41 -0.84 5.39 3.51
N LEU A 42 -1.59 4.30 3.68
CA LEU A 42 -1.12 2.96 3.35
C LEU A 42 -0.84 2.79 1.86
N ALA A 43 -1.77 3.24 1.00
CA ALA A 43 -1.58 3.20 -0.46
C ALA A 43 -0.37 4.04 -0.88
N TYR A 44 -0.20 5.23 -0.28
CA TYR A 44 0.97 6.07 -0.49
C TYR A 44 2.27 5.43 0.03
N ALA A 45 2.25 4.69 1.13
CA ALA A 45 3.46 4.02 1.62
C ALA A 45 3.98 2.95 0.64
N LEU A 46 3.08 2.28 -0.08
CA LEU A 46 3.41 1.13 -0.91
C LEU A 46 3.47 1.42 -2.43
N HIS A 47 3.02 2.58 -2.89
CA HIS A 47 2.88 2.85 -4.33
C HIS A 47 4.18 2.73 -5.14
N ASN A 48 5.34 3.06 -4.56
CA ASN A 48 6.62 2.92 -5.25
C ASN A 48 6.97 1.44 -5.50
N GLN A 49 6.62 0.56 -4.57
CA GLN A 49 6.84 -0.86 -4.72
C GLN A 49 5.83 -1.49 -5.69
N ALA A 50 4.59 -1.01 -5.68
CA ALA A 50 3.61 -1.34 -6.71
C ALA A 50 4.10 -0.93 -8.11
N LEU A 51 4.57 0.31 -8.27
CA LEU A 51 5.12 0.80 -9.53
C LEU A 51 6.33 -0.03 -9.98
N ALA A 52 7.24 -0.38 -9.08
CA ALA A 52 8.38 -1.25 -9.40
C ALA A 52 7.93 -2.59 -10.00
N VAL A 53 6.92 -3.25 -9.42
CA VAL A 53 6.36 -4.51 -9.94
C VAL A 53 5.76 -4.32 -11.33
N LEU A 54 5.02 -3.23 -11.55
CA LEU A 54 4.43 -2.92 -12.87
C LEU A 54 5.49 -2.67 -13.94
N GLU A 55 6.60 -2.04 -13.57
CA GLU A 55 7.74 -1.77 -14.46
C GLU A 55 8.67 -2.98 -14.66
N GLY A 56 8.36 -4.14 -14.05
CA GLY A 56 9.20 -5.33 -14.11
C GLY A 56 10.49 -5.23 -13.30
N LYS A 57 10.56 -4.28 -12.35
CA LYS A 57 11.66 -4.11 -11.39
C LYS A 57 11.41 -4.95 -10.13
N SER A 58 12.45 -5.09 -9.31
CA SER A 58 12.37 -5.84 -8.06
C SER A 58 11.57 -5.12 -6.97
N PHE A 59 10.73 -5.87 -6.25
CA PHE A 59 10.03 -5.41 -5.04
C PHE A 59 10.97 -5.50 -3.83
N ASP A 60 11.21 -4.39 -3.15
CA ASP A 60 11.96 -4.32 -1.90
C ASP A 60 11.03 -4.54 -0.70
N ARG A 61 11.02 -5.79 -0.21
CA ARG A 61 10.25 -6.21 0.95
C ARG A 61 10.63 -5.46 2.22
N ALA A 62 11.91 -5.19 2.45
CA ALA A 62 12.36 -4.52 3.66
C ALA A 62 11.93 -3.05 3.65
N GLN A 63 11.98 -2.39 2.50
CA GLN A 63 11.45 -1.04 2.35
C GLN A 63 9.93 -0.99 2.54
N ALA A 64 9.18 -1.93 1.96
CA ALA A 64 7.73 -2.00 2.12
C ALA A 64 7.32 -2.11 3.60
N LEU A 65 7.94 -3.03 4.35
CA LEU A 65 7.66 -3.23 5.78
C LEU A 65 8.01 -1.98 6.61
N ARG A 66 9.15 -1.32 6.33
CA ARG A 66 9.50 -0.05 6.99
C ARG A 66 8.50 1.06 6.69
N ALA A 67 7.99 1.12 5.46
CA ALA A 67 7.02 2.13 5.05
C ALA A 67 5.66 1.93 5.76
N ILE A 68 5.21 0.67 5.89
CA ILE A 68 3.99 0.34 6.65
C ILE A 68 4.18 0.72 8.13
N ALA A 69 5.28 0.33 8.75
CA ALA A 69 5.57 0.67 10.15
C ALA A 69 5.61 2.19 10.40
N ALA A 70 6.13 2.97 9.43
CA ALA A 70 6.13 4.43 9.54
C ALA A 70 4.72 5.04 9.45
N VAL A 71 3.78 4.41 8.74
CA VAL A 71 2.36 4.81 8.73
C VAL A 71 1.74 4.52 10.09
N ASP A 72 1.96 3.33 10.65
CA ASP A 72 1.49 2.95 11.99
C ASP A 72 1.95 3.95 13.05
N GLU A 73 3.25 4.26 13.08
CA GLU A 73 3.82 5.21 14.03
C GLU A 73 3.25 6.63 13.87
N ARG A 74 3.14 7.11 12.63
CA ARG A 74 2.78 8.51 12.35
C ARG A 74 1.28 8.79 12.50
N PHE A 75 0.43 7.79 12.26
CA PHE A 75 -1.02 7.96 12.21
C PHE A 75 -1.77 7.15 13.27
N GLY A 76 -1.08 6.39 14.11
CA GLY A 76 -1.70 5.55 15.14
C GLY A 76 -2.43 4.35 14.58
N GLU A 77 -1.99 3.86 13.43
CA GLU A 77 -2.55 2.68 12.75
C GLU A 77 -1.86 1.40 13.23
N ASN A 78 -2.40 0.24 12.83
CA ASN A 78 -1.90 -1.08 13.25
C ASN A 78 -1.72 -2.05 12.07
N PHE A 79 -1.34 -1.54 10.90
CA PHE A 79 -1.24 -2.34 9.67
C PHE A 79 -0.18 -3.44 9.77
N MET A 80 0.95 -3.22 10.46
CA MET A 80 1.96 -4.26 10.67
C MET A 80 1.42 -5.44 11.48
N GLN A 81 0.65 -5.16 12.52
CA GLN A 81 -0.01 -6.19 13.32
C GLN A 81 -1.04 -6.94 12.48
N GLN A 82 -1.91 -6.21 11.78
CA GLN A 82 -2.94 -6.80 10.91
C GLN A 82 -2.33 -7.68 9.81
N LEU A 83 -1.21 -7.28 9.23
CA LEU A 83 -0.46 -8.07 8.25
C LEU A 83 0.05 -9.38 8.87
N SER A 84 0.69 -9.31 10.04
CA SER A 84 1.17 -10.48 10.76
C SER A 84 0.03 -11.46 11.09
N GLU A 85 -1.09 -10.95 11.60
CA GLU A 85 -2.28 -11.76 11.87
C GLU A 85 -2.87 -12.40 10.62
N ALA A 86 -2.94 -11.65 9.50
CA ALA A 86 -3.43 -12.19 8.24
C ALA A 86 -2.55 -13.33 7.72
N MET A 87 -1.22 -13.22 7.86
CA MET A 87 -0.29 -14.29 7.50
C MET A 87 -0.43 -15.52 8.40
N ASN A 88 -0.63 -15.32 9.70
CA ASN A 88 -0.77 -16.43 10.66
C ASN A 88 -2.12 -17.15 10.55
N ARG A 89 -3.17 -16.49 10.04
CA ARG A 89 -4.46 -17.12 9.72
C ARG A 89 -4.43 -18.01 8.47
N ALA A 90 -3.44 -17.82 7.61
CA ALA A 90 -3.29 -18.55 6.36
C ALA A 90 -2.42 -19.82 6.50
N VAL A 91 -1.99 -20.15 7.73
CA VAL A 91 -1.18 -21.33 8.08
C VAL A 91 -2.03 -22.34 8.86
#